data_AF-A0A8X6J1G8-F1
#
_entry.id   AF-A0A8X6J1G8-F1
#
_cell.length_a   1.000
_cell.length_b   1.000
_cell.length_c   1.000
_cell.angle_alpha   90.00
_cell.angle_beta   90.00
_cell.angle_gamma   90.00
#
_symmetry.space_group_name_H-M   'P 1'
#
loop_
_entity.id
_entity.type
_entity.pdbx_description
1 polymer ?
#
loop_
_entity_poly.entity_id
_entity_poly.type
_entity_poly.pdbx_seq_one_letter_code
_entity_poly.pdbx_strand_id
1 'polypeptide(L)'
;MSDDIISVNDQNFKSEVTDYKGFVLIDFWAEWCGPCKSLMPRIEQLATDRKGKIKICKFDIDEGLKYQVKEIMEFTKLLNNKLDELHLLNHPFYQSWNTGSLSLQALQTYAKEYYHHVAAFPRYISGIHFLCPDLKMRQVLLGNLIEEEQGDENHPELWKRFAEGLGVTRSDLHKDAQIKETQELVNGYFDIVRSDFASGLGALYAYERQTPEVSKSKIEGLKKHYSISDERSLQFFTVHMHADEWHSEECANLIADLSEEEQEKAMQGAKKGAKLLWGFLDGMMNASMCH
;
A
#
# COMPACT_ATOMS: atom_id res chain seq x y z
N MET A 1 -27.73 15.89 29.34
CA MET A 1 -27.78 15.37 27.96
C MET A 1 -29.25 15.22 27.60
N SER A 2 -29.64 15.62 26.39
CA SER A 2 -31.00 15.42 25.89
C SER A 2 -31.30 13.92 25.76
N ASP A 3 -32.49 13.48 26.16
CA ASP A 3 -32.96 12.09 25.98
C ASP A 3 -33.06 11.67 24.50
N ASP A 4 -32.87 12.62 23.57
CA ASP A 4 -32.98 12.42 22.12
C ASP A 4 -31.65 12.13 21.41
N ILE A 5 -30.53 12.00 22.15
CA ILE A 5 -29.21 11.63 21.59
C ILE A 5 -28.78 10.27 22.13
N ILE A 6 -28.46 9.35 21.22
CA ILE A 6 -28.04 7.99 21.55
C ILE A 6 -26.51 7.91 21.55
N SER A 7 -25.91 7.45 22.64
CA SER A 7 -24.48 7.10 22.62
C SER A 7 -24.31 5.75 21.90
N VAL A 8 -23.45 5.74 20.89
CA VAL A 8 -23.14 4.53 20.11
C VAL A 8 -21.69 4.12 20.34
N ASN A 9 -21.48 2.82 20.40
CA ASN A 9 -20.19 2.15 20.53
C ASN A 9 -20.22 0.86 19.71
N ASP A 10 -19.12 0.12 19.67
CA ASP A 10 -19.00 -1.09 18.83
C ASP A 10 -20.08 -2.15 19.11
N GLN A 11 -20.59 -2.21 20.34
CA GLN A 11 -21.56 -3.22 20.76
C GLN A 11 -22.97 -2.94 20.20
N ASN A 12 -23.33 -1.66 20.02
CA ASN A 12 -24.67 -1.24 19.59
C ASN A 12 -24.69 -0.53 18.23
N PHE A 13 -23.54 -0.22 17.62
CA PHE A 13 -23.45 0.53 16.38
C PHE A 13 -24.26 -0.13 15.26
N LYS A 14 -24.14 -1.45 15.12
CA LYS A 14 -24.87 -2.18 14.08
C LYS A 14 -26.38 -2.02 14.22
N SER A 15 -26.93 -2.23 15.41
CA SER A 15 -28.38 -2.13 15.64
C SER A 15 -28.89 -0.69 15.58
N GLU A 16 -28.10 0.27 16.06
CA GLU A 16 -28.53 1.67 16.16
C GLU A 16 -28.32 2.46 14.87
N VAL A 17 -27.29 2.11 14.09
CA VAL A 17 -26.86 2.83 12.90
C VAL A 17 -27.08 1.99 11.64
N THR A 18 -26.37 0.87 11.50
CA THR A 18 -26.30 0.10 10.25
C THR A 18 -27.64 -0.53 9.85
N ASP A 19 -28.36 -1.08 10.82
CA ASP A 19 -29.64 -1.76 10.60
C ASP A 19 -30.84 -0.78 10.62
N TYR A 20 -30.61 0.48 10.98
CA TYR A 20 -31.65 1.51 11.03
C TYR A 20 -32.09 1.93 9.62
N LYS A 21 -33.40 1.94 9.38
CA LYS A 21 -33.97 2.21 8.03
C LYS A 21 -34.19 3.69 7.71
N GLY A 22 -33.94 4.58 8.68
CA GLY A 22 -34.07 6.04 8.49
C GLY A 22 -32.72 6.74 8.38
N PHE A 23 -32.73 8.07 8.39
CA PHE A 23 -31.51 8.85 8.39
C PHE A 23 -30.85 8.87 9.77
N VAL A 24 -29.54 8.63 9.80
CA VAL A 24 -28.70 8.74 10.99
C VAL A 24 -27.65 9.82 10.78
N LEU A 25 -27.49 10.70 11.76
CA LEU A 25 -26.36 11.62 11.85
C LEU A 25 -25.50 11.20 13.05
N ILE A 26 -24.22 10.96 12.79
CA ILE A 26 -23.27 10.55 13.83
C ILE A 26 -22.31 11.72 14.09
N ASP A 27 -22.29 12.18 15.33
CA ASP A 27 -21.34 13.16 15.84
C ASP A 27 -20.16 12.40 16.46
N PHE A 28 -19.04 12.38 15.73
CA PHE A 28 -17.76 11.83 16.21
C PHE A 28 -17.05 12.90 17.03
N TRP A 29 -16.83 12.62 18.31
CA TRP A 29 -16.31 13.61 19.25
C TRP A 29 -15.26 12.99 20.19
N ALA A 30 -14.48 13.86 20.84
CA ALA A 30 -13.51 13.51 21.87
C ALA A 30 -13.45 14.59 22.96
N GLU A 31 -13.01 14.24 24.17
CA GLU A 31 -12.91 15.19 25.29
C GLU A 31 -11.89 16.31 25.04
N TRP A 32 -10.88 16.07 24.22
CA TRP A 32 -9.87 17.07 23.87
C TRP A 32 -10.27 17.93 22.65
N CYS A 33 -11.37 17.61 21.96
CA CYS A 33 -11.76 18.31 20.73
C CYS A 33 -12.56 19.60 21.01
N GLY A 34 -11.86 20.73 21.09
CA GLY A 34 -12.46 22.06 21.26
C GLY A 34 -13.52 22.45 20.20
N PRO A 35 -13.28 22.22 18.90
CA PRO A 35 -14.29 22.47 17.86
C PRO A 35 -15.56 21.62 18.03
N CYS A 36 -15.42 20.33 18.36
CA CYS A 36 -16.54 19.42 18.62
C CYS A 36 -17.39 19.94 19.78
N LYS A 37 -16.73 20.37 20.87
CA LYS A 37 -17.40 20.98 22.03
C LYS A 37 -18.19 22.24 21.69
N SER A 38 -17.68 23.05 20.77
CA SER A 38 -18.36 24.26 20.29
C SER A 38 -19.56 23.95 19.40
N LEU A 39 -19.56 22.81 18.69
CA LEU A 39 -20.65 22.38 17.83
C LEU A 39 -21.78 21.67 18.60
N MET A 40 -21.47 21.04 19.73
CA MET A 40 -22.42 20.26 20.53
C MET A 40 -23.78 20.93 20.78
N PRO A 41 -23.87 22.22 21.17
CA PRO A 41 -25.17 22.87 21.39
C PRO A 41 -26.04 22.90 20.13
N ARG A 42 -25.42 23.01 18.94
CA ARG A 42 -26.15 22.96 17.67
C ARG A 42 -26.62 21.55 17.32
N ILE A 43 -25.82 20.54 17.65
CA ILE A 43 -26.19 19.13 17.49
C ILE A 43 -27.37 18.78 18.42
N GLU A 44 -27.33 19.24 19.68
CA GLU A 44 -28.43 19.06 20.64
C GLU A 44 -29.72 19.76 20.21
N GLN A 45 -29.59 20.97 19.66
CA GLN A 45 -30.73 21.67 19.06
C GLN A 45 -31.28 20.91 17.85
N LEU A 46 -30.41 20.39 16.97
CA LEU A 46 -30.81 19.59 15.82
C LEU A 46 -31.55 18.32 16.23
N ALA A 47 -31.11 17.65 17.31
CA ALA A 47 -31.77 16.45 17.85
C ALA A 47 -33.22 16.74 18.23
N THR A 48 -33.45 17.93 18.81
CA THR A 48 -34.79 18.40 19.20
C THR A 48 -35.63 18.77 17.98
N ASP A 49 -35.09 19.60 17.07
CA ASP A 49 -35.81 20.13 15.90
C ASP A 49 -36.16 19.05 14.87
N ARG A 50 -35.37 17.97 14.80
CA ARG A 50 -35.53 16.87 13.84
C ARG A 50 -35.97 15.56 14.50
N LYS A 51 -36.49 15.63 15.73
CA LYS A 51 -36.99 14.46 16.47
C LYS A 51 -37.92 13.61 15.60
N GLY A 52 -37.63 12.31 15.54
CA GLY A 52 -38.38 11.33 14.74
C GLY A 52 -38.15 11.37 13.22
N LYS A 53 -37.37 12.33 12.71
CA LYS A 53 -36.98 12.41 11.28
C LYS A 53 -35.54 11.99 11.03
N ILE A 54 -34.63 12.32 11.95
CA ILE A 54 -33.23 11.94 11.92
C ILE A 54 -32.87 11.40 13.30
N LYS A 55 -32.24 10.22 13.34
CA LYS A 55 -31.64 9.69 14.56
C LYS A 55 -30.28 10.36 14.76
N ILE A 56 -30.04 10.97 15.92
CA ILE A 56 -28.73 11.55 16.24
C ILE A 56 -28.01 10.62 17.21
N CYS A 57 -26.81 10.22 16.80
CA CYS A 57 -25.93 9.37 17.57
C CYS A 57 -24.64 10.12 17.91
N LYS A 58 -24.05 9.84 19.07
CA LYS A 58 -22.70 10.29 19.44
C LYS A 58 -21.77 9.10 19.55
N PHE A 59 -20.61 9.20 18.90
CA PHE A 59 -19.54 8.22 19.01
C PHE A 59 -18.33 8.89 19.65
N ASP A 60 -18.00 8.47 20.87
CA ASP A 60 -16.76 8.91 21.52
C ASP A 60 -15.59 8.13 20.92
N ILE A 61 -14.71 8.82 20.19
CA ILE A 61 -13.55 8.19 19.58
C ILE A 61 -12.53 7.73 20.63
N ASP A 62 -12.54 8.28 21.84
CA ASP A 62 -11.67 7.83 22.94
C ASP A 62 -12.20 6.54 23.61
N GLU A 63 -13.50 6.19 23.47
CA GLU A 63 -14.09 4.94 24.00
C GLU A 63 -14.17 3.81 22.97
N GLY A 64 -14.53 4.11 21.72
CA GLY A 64 -14.66 3.10 20.65
C GLY A 64 -13.33 2.53 20.13
N LEU A 65 -12.19 3.20 20.40
CA LEU A 65 -10.87 2.76 19.89
C LEU A 65 -10.05 1.94 20.90
N LYS A 66 -10.58 1.62 22.09
CA LYS A 66 -9.71 1.28 23.22
C LYS A 66 -9.07 -0.11 23.22
N TYR A 67 -9.67 -1.12 22.58
CA TYR A 67 -9.14 -2.49 22.62
C TYR A 67 -8.70 -3.01 21.25
N GLN A 68 -9.56 -2.96 20.22
CA GLN A 68 -9.18 -3.44 18.88
C GLN A 68 -8.21 -2.50 18.17
N VAL A 69 -8.43 -1.18 18.22
CA VAL A 69 -7.55 -0.23 17.51
C VAL A 69 -6.18 -0.11 18.17
N LYS A 70 -6.05 -0.30 19.50
CA LYS A 70 -4.73 -0.32 20.16
C LYS A 70 -3.88 -1.50 19.73
N GLU A 71 -4.41 -2.72 19.74
CA GLU A 71 -3.66 -3.92 19.32
C GLU A 71 -3.32 -3.89 17.82
N ILE A 72 -4.28 -3.46 16.99
CA ILE A 72 -4.08 -3.28 15.53
C ILE A 72 -2.99 -2.24 15.24
N MET A 73 -3.02 -1.09 15.92
CA MET A 73 -1.98 -0.07 15.78
C MET A 73 -0.63 -0.56 16.31
N GLU A 74 -0.61 -1.42 17.33
CA GLU A 74 0.61 -1.96 17.92
C GLU A 74 1.28 -2.99 17.00
N PHE A 75 0.52 -3.91 16.39
CA PHE A 75 1.05 -4.86 15.40
C PHE A 75 1.56 -4.14 14.16
N THR A 76 0.75 -3.25 13.56
CA THR A 76 1.14 -2.53 12.34
C THR A 76 2.39 -1.68 12.57
N LYS A 77 2.49 -1.03 13.75
CA LYS A 77 3.69 -0.30 14.15
C LYS A 77 4.91 -1.22 14.32
N LEU A 78 4.74 -2.38 14.94
CA LEU A 78 5.80 -3.37 15.09
C LEU A 78 6.29 -3.88 13.73
N LEU A 79 5.36 -4.21 12.85
CA LEU A 79 5.64 -4.62 11.47
C LEU A 79 6.42 -3.50 10.75
N ASN A 80 5.95 -2.27 10.87
CA ASN A 80 6.59 -1.13 10.20
C ASN A 80 8.01 -0.89 10.66
N ASN A 81 8.26 -0.89 11.97
CA ASN A 81 9.62 -0.75 12.51
C ASN A 81 10.58 -1.80 11.95
N LYS A 82 10.12 -3.04 11.76
CA LYS A 82 10.93 -4.14 11.22
C LYS A 82 11.18 -3.99 9.71
N LEU A 83 10.24 -3.39 8.99
CA LEU A 83 10.39 -3.14 7.55
C LEU A 83 11.24 -1.89 7.27
N ASP A 84 11.28 -0.92 8.18
CA ASP A 84 12.09 0.30 8.05
C ASP A 84 13.60 -0.02 7.95
N GLU A 85 14.05 -1.09 8.62
CA GLU A 85 15.42 -1.61 8.50
C GLU A 85 15.78 -2.02 7.06
N LEU A 86 14.76 -2.39 6.27
CA LEU A 86 14.85 -2.82 4.88
C LEU A 86 14.16 -1.82 3.93
N HIS A 87 14.01 -0.56 4.32
CA HIS A 87 13.44 0.45 3.44
C HIS A 87 14.32 0.64 2.20
N LEU A 88 13.73 0.62 1.00
CA LEU A 88 14.50 0.63 -0.24
C LEU A 88 15.33 1.91 -0.39
N LEU A 89 14.83 3.06 0.08
CA LEU A 89 15.60 4.30 0.01
C LEU A 89 16.87 4.28 0.86
N ASN A 90 16.99 3.40 1.86
CA ASN A 90 18.21 3.25 2.65
C ASN A 90 19.28 2.42 1.91
N HIS A 91 18.91 1.73 0.82
CA HIS A 91 19.83 0.89 0.07
C HIS A 91 20.85 1.73 -0.72
N PRO A 92 22.15 1.34 -0.79
CA PRO A 92 23.19 2.07 -1.53
C PRO A 92 22.85 2.39 -2.98
N PHE A 93 22.08 1.52 -3.64
CA PHE A 93 21.56 1.75 -4.99
C PHE A 93 20.70 3.03 -5.08
N TYR A 94 19.74 3.22 -4.18
CA TYR A 94 18.89 4.42 -4.18
C TYR A 94 19.62 5.65 -3.64
N GLN A 95 20.59 5.49 -2.75
CA GLN A 95 21.49 6.59 -2.36
C GLN A 95 22.31 7.07 -3.56
N SER A 96 22.79 6.15 -4.40
CA SER A 96 23.49 6.46 -5.66
C SER A 96 22.56 7.10 -6.69
N TRP A 97 21.32 6.62 -6.78
CA TRP A 97 20.29 7.23 -7.62
C TRP A 97 20.06 8.71 -7.25
N ASN A 98 19.87 8.99 -5.96
CA ASN A 98 19.57 10.33 -5.43
C ASN A 98 20.72 11.32 -5.55
N THR A 99 21.96 10.82 -5.58
CA THR A 99 23.15 11.66 -5.79
C THR A 99 23.52 11.80 -7.28
N GLY A 100 22.88 11.03 -8.16
CA GLY A 100 23.16 11.03 -9.60
C GLY A 100 24.45 10.28 -9.96
N SER A 101 24.93 9.37 -9.10
CA SER A 101 26.19 8.64 -9.31
C SER A 101 26.03 7.34 -10.10
N LEU A 102 24.80 6.90 -10.39
CA LEU A 102 24.56 5.77 -11.28
C LEU A 102 24.77 6.18 -12.74
N SER A 103 25.35 5.31 -13.54
CA SER A 103 25.47 5.54 -14.98
C SER A 103 24.12 5.34 -15.68
N LEU A 104 23.92 5.97 -16.84
CA LEU A 104 22.72 5.73 -17.66
C LEU A 104 22.53 4.24 -17.97
N GLN A 105 23.63 3.52 -18.22
CA GLN A 105 23.60 2.08 -18.45
C GLN A 105 23.10 1.30 -17.22
N ALA A 106 23.47 1.72 -16.00
CA ALA A 106 22.94 1.11 -14.78
C ALA A 106 21.43 1.31 -14.65
N LEU A 107 20.90 2.49 -15.01
CA LEU A 107 19.46 2.74 -15.02
C LEU A 107 18.74 1.90 -16.10
N GLN A 108 19.36 1.74 -17.28
CA GLN A 108 18.83 0.89 -18.34
C GLN A 108 18.77 -0.58 -17.91
N THR A 109 19.83 -1.09 -17.25
CA THR A 109 19.85 -2.44 -16.67
C THR A 109 18.76 -2.57 -15.60
N TYR A 110 18.64 -1.61 -14.68
CA TYR A 110 17.58 -1.60 -13.67
C TYR A 110 16.18 -1.66 -14.30
N ALA A 111 15.92 -0.86 -15.32
CA ALA A 111 14.62 -0.83 -16.00
C ALA A 111 14.28 -2.17 -16.67
N LYS A 112 15.28 -2.84 -17.27
CA LYS A 112 15.12 -4.18 -17.88
C LYS A 112 14.85 -5.25 -16.83
N GLU A 113 15.66 -5.29 -15.79
CA GLU A 113 15.60 -6.36 -14.79
C GLU A 113 14.34 -6.23 -13.92
N TYR A 114 14.01 -5.02 -13.47
CA TYR A 114 12.84 -4.81 -12.61
C TYR A 114 11.51 -4.96 -13.34
N TYR A 115 11.49 -4.81 -14.67
CA TYR A 115 10.29 -5.05 -15.47
C TYR A 115 9.73 -6.47 -15.27
N HIS A 116 10.58 -7.47 -15.01
CA HIS A 116 10.13 -8.82 -14.72
C HIS A 116 9.29 -8.92 -13.44
N HIS A 117 9.64 -8.14 -12.42
CA HIS A 117 8.85 -8.05 -11.20
C HIS A 117 7.52 -7.34 -11.45
N VAL A 118 7.55 -6.19 -12.14
CA VAL A 118 6.35 -5.42 -12.52
C VAL A 118 5.38 -6.26 -13.36
N ALA A 119 5.88 -6.95 -14.39
CA ALA A 119 5.08 -7.81 -15.27
C ALA A 119 4.51 -9.05 -14.54
N ALA A 120 5.09 -9.44 -13.41
CA ALA A 120 4.59 -10.55 -12.59
C ALA A 120 3.65 -10.08 -11.47
N PHE A 121 3.65 -8.79 -11.12
CA PHE A 121 2.93 -8.22 -9.99
C PHE A 121 1.42 -8.52 -9.97
N PRO A 122 0.67 -8.37 -11.08
CA PRO A 122 -0.75 -8.76 -11.14
C PRO A 122 -0.99 -10.23 -10.75
N ARG A 123 -0.05 -11.11 -11.09
CA ARG A 123 -0.15 -12.55 -10.75
C ARG A 123 0.17 -12.82 -9.29
N TYR A 124 0.96 -11.98 -8.62
CA TYR A 124 1.12 -12.06 -7.17
C TYR A 124 -0.20 -11.75 -6.47
N ILE A 125 -0.86 -10.64 -6.84
CA ILE A 125 -2.17 -10.26 -6.31
C ILE A 125 -3.20 -11.35 -6.60
N SER A 126 -3.21 -11.89 -7.82
CA SER A 126 -4.09 -13.02 -8.19
C SER A 126 -3.88 -14.26 -7.30
N GLY A 127 -2.62 -14.56 -6.94
CA GLY A 127 -2.29 -15.66 -6.03
C GLY A 127 -2.85 -15.42 -4.62
N ILE A 128 -2.67 -14.21 -4.09
CA ILE A 128 -3.22 -13.80 -2.79
C ILE A 128 -4.76 -13.85 -2.83
N HIS A 129 -5.38 -13.30 -3.87
CA HIS A 129 -6.82 -13.30 -4.09
C HIS A 129 -7.38 -14.74 -4.16
N PHE A 130 -6.69 -15.66 -4.84
CA PHE A 130 -7.08 -17.07 -4.91
C PHE A 130 -7.08 -17.75 -3.53
N LEU A 131 -6.09 -17.46 -2.68
CA LEU A 131 -5.98 -18.03 -1.34
C LEU A 131 -6.89 -17.35 -0.31
N CYS A 132 -7.44 -16.18 -0.62
CA CYS A 132 -8.25 -15.39 0.31
C CYS A 132 -9.65 -16.01 0.50
N PRO A 133 -10.01 -16.49 1.71
CA PRO A 133 -11.29 -17.14 1.95
C PRO A 133 -12.44 -16.13 2.06
N ASP A 134 -12.18 -14.90 2.50
CA ASP A 134 -13.19 -13.88 2.75
C ASP A 134 -13.58 -13.10 1.48
N LEU A 135 -14.88 -12.86 1.29
CA LEU A 135 -15.38 -12.18 0.09
C LEU A 135 -15.02 -10.69 0.06
N LYS A 136 -15.09 -9.99 1.20
CA LYS A 136 -14.80 -8.55 1.25
C LYS A 136 -13.32 -8.31 1.02
N MET A 137 -12.46 -9.10 1.64
CA MET A 137 -11.01 -9.04 1.42
C MET A 137 -10.65 -9.33 -0.04
N ARG A 138 -11.32 -10.29 -0.69
CA ARG A 138 -11.16 -10.52 -2.14
C ARG A 138 -11.59 -9.32 -2.99
N GLN A 139 -12.64 -8.60 -2.61
CA GLN A 139 -13.08 -7.41 -3.34
C GLN A 139 -12.03 -6.29 -3.30
N VAL A 140 -11.35 -6.12 -2.15
CA VAL A 140 -10.23 -5.20 -2.02
C VAL A 140 -9.09 -5.61 -2.97
N LEU A 141 -8.65 -6.87 -2.90
CA LEU A 141 -7.58 -7.39 -3.77
C LEU A 141 -7.92 -7.35 -5.26
N LEU A 142 -9.21 -7.53 -5.61
CA LEU A 142 -9.69 -7.37 -6.99
C LEU A 142 -9.58 -5.91 -7.46
N GLY A 143 -9.80 -4.94 -6.57
CA GLY A 143 -9.54 -3.53 -6.82
C GLY A 143 -8.09 -3.31 -7.21
N ASN A 144 -7.14 -3.74 -6.38
CA ASN A 144 -5.71 -3.65 -6.69
C ASN A 144 -5.38 -4.33 -8.03
N LEU A 145 -5.90 -5.54 -8.28
CA LEU A 145 -5.64 -6.24 -9.54
C LEU A 145 -6.15 -5.48 -10.78
N ILE A 146 -7.32 -4.85 -10.67
CA ILE A 146 -7.89 -4.03 -11.74
C ILE A 146 -6.97 -2.85 -12.02
N GLU A 147 -6.51 -2.15 -10.99
CA GLU A 147 -5.61 -1.00 -11.16
C GLU A 147 -4.27 -1.40 -11.80
N GLU A 148 -3.73 -2.55 -11.40
CA GLU A 148 -2.45 -3.05 -11.90
C GLU A 148 -2.47 -3.51 -13.36
N GLU A 149 -3.57 -4.14 -13.83
CA GLU A 149 -3.58 -4.91 -15.09
C GLU A 149 -4.67 -4.49 -16.10
N GLN A 150 -5.73 -3.79 -15.69
CA GLN A 150 -6.84 -3.50 -16.60
C GLN A 150 -6.52 -2.39 -17.60
N GLY A 151 -6.85 -2.62 -18.87
CA GLY A 151 -6.81 -1.62 -19.94
C GLY A 151 -5.41 -1.40 -20.51
N ASP A 152 -5.29 -0.38 -21.38
CA ASP A 152 -4.07 -0.10 -22.14
C ASP A 152 -3.04 0.75 -21.36
N GLU A 153 -3.44 1.31 -20.21
CA GLU A 153 -2.60 2.14 -19.33
C GLU A 153 -2.19 1.39 -18.05
N ASN A 154 -2.14 0.05 -18.12
CA ASN A 154 -1.74 -0.80 -17.00
C ASN A 154 -0.27 -0.63 -16.60
N HIS A 155 0.07 -1.04 -15.38
CA HIS A 155 1.40 -0.80 -14.80
C HIS A 155 2.56 -1.42 -15.60
N PRO A 156 2.46 -2.66 -16.14
CA PRO A 156 3.47 -3.18 -17.05
C PRO A 156 3.68 -2.34 -18.31
N GLU A 157 2.63 -1.75 -18.88
CA GLU A 157 2.74 -0.85 -20.03
C GLU A 157 3.38 0.48 -19.63
N LEU A 158 2.99 1.08 -18.51
CA LEU A 158 3.62 2.31 -18.02
C LEU A 158 5.11 2.11 -17.73
N TRP A 159 5.52 0.95 -17.22
CA TRP A 159 6.94 0.63 -17.01
C TRP A 159 7.71 0.51 -18.32
N LYS A 160 7.11 -0.04 -19.38
CA LYS A 160 7.76 -0.05 -20.72
C LYS A 160 8.05 1.35 -21.21
N ARG A 161 7.14 2.31 -20.96
CA ARG A 161 7.33 3.72 -21.34
C ARG A 161 8.48 4.37 -20.58
N PHE A 162 8.60 4.06 -19.29
CA PHE A 162 9.77 4.45 -18.50
C PHE A 162 11.07 3.90 -19.10
N ALA A 163 11.11 2.61 -19.45
CA ALA A 163 12.27 1.99 -20.08
C ALA A 163 12.63 2.65 -21.43
N GLU A 164 11.63 2.96 -22.25
CA GLU A 164 11.81 3.72 -23.51
C GLU A 164 12.37 5.12 -23.27
N GLY A 165 11.95 5.80 -22.21
CA GLY A 165 12.48 7.10 -21.79
C GLY A 165 13.98 7.05 -21.44
N LEU A 166 14.47 5.88 -20.99
CA LEU A 166 15.89 5.59 -20.78
C LEU A 166 16.63 5.13 -22.04
N GLY A 167 15.93 5.03 -23.19
CA GLY A 167 16.49 4.54 -24.45
C GLY A 167 16.50 3.01 -24.59
N VAL A 168 15.81 2.27 -23.72
CA VAL A 168 15.65 0.82 -23.84
C VAL A 168 14.49 0.49 -24.78
N THR A 169 14.71 -0.33 -25.80
CA THR A 169 13.62 -0.75 -26.69
C THR A 169 12.75 -1.82 -26.02
N ARG A 170 11.47 -1.89 -26.41
CA ARG A 170 10.55 -2.93 -25.90
C ARG A 170 11.06 -4.35 -26.15
N SER A 171 11.72 -4.59 -27.27
CA SER A 171 12.34 -5.89 -27.59
C SER A 171 13.50 -6.23 -26.66
N ASP A 172 14.23 -5.22 -26.17
CA ASP A 172 15.39 -5.45 -25.31
C ASP A 172 15.00 -5.81 -23.86
N LEU A 173 13.78 -5.50 -23.42
CA LEU A 173 13.25 -5.91 -22.10
C LEU A 173 13.21 -7.43 -21.89
N HIS A 174 13.26 -8.21 -22.97
CA HIS A 174 13.17 -9.68 -22.93
C HIS A 174 14.39 -10.38 -23.54
N LYS A 175 15.37 -9.62 -24.02
CA LYS A 175 16.42 -10.15 -24.89
C LYS A 175 17.51 -10.90 -24.13
N ASP A 176 17.86 -10.42 -22.94
CA ASP A 176 18.95 -10.96 -22.14
C ASP A 176 18.41 -11.91 -21.07
N ALA A 177 19.26 -12.84 -20.63
CA ALA A 177 18.94 -13.68 -19.49
C ALA A 177 18.91 -12.82 -18.22
N GLN A 178 17.86 -13.00 -17.42
CA GLN A 178 17.71 -12.35 -16.10
C GLN A 178 18.94 -12.62 -15.24
N ILE A 179 19.39 -11.63 -14.48
CA ILE A 179 20.38 -11.89 -13.43
C ILE A 179 19.78 -12.80 -12.36
N LYS A 180 20.66 -13.43 -11.57
CA LYS A 180 20.27 -14.36 -10.51
C LYS A 180 19.31 -13.70 -9.52
N GLU A 181 19.60 -12.47 -9.12
CA GLU A 181 18.84 -11.72 -8.13
C GLU A 181 17.42 -11.35 -8.62
N THR A 182 17.25 -11.12 -9.93
CA THR A 182 15.92 -10.93 -10.55
C THR A 182 15.11 -12.21 -10.52
N GLN A 183 15.74 -13.35 -10.83
CA GLN A 183 15.08 -14.66 -10.75
C GLN A 183 14.69 -14.99 -9.30
N GLU A 184 15.57 -14.71 -8.34
CA GLU A 184 15.30 -14.89 -6.91
C GLU A 184 14.15 -13.98 -6.44
N LEU A 185 14.11 -12.71 -6.87
CA LEU A 185 13.00 -11.80 -6.57
C LEU A 185 11.67 -12.34 -7.08
N VAL A 186 11.58 -12.67 -8.38
CA VAL A 186 10.32 -13.10 -9.01
C VAL A 186 9.86 -14.44 -8.47
N ASN A 187 10.74 -15.44 -8.41
CA ASN A 187 10.41 -16.76 -7.89
C ASN A 187 10.10 -16.70 -6.40
N GLY A 188 10.86 -15.91 -5.64
CA GLY A 188 10.65 -15.74 -4.20
C GLY A 188 9.29 -15.13 -3.87
N TYR A 189 8.83 -14.11 -4.63
CA TYR A 189 7.47 -13.58 -4.49
C TYR A 189 6.42 -14.63 -4.83
N PHE A 190 6.60 -15.36 -5.93
CA PHE A 190 5.69 -16.46 -6.28
C PHE A 190 5.64 -17.55 -5.21
N ASP A 191 6.75 -17.88 -4.58
CA ASP A 191 6.79 -18.87 -3.49
C ASP A 191 6.06 -18.37 -2.25
N ILE A 192 6.14 -17.07 -1.93
CA ILE A 192 5.41 -16.46 -0.82
C ILE A 192 3.90 -16.50 -1.09
N VAL A 193 3.44 -16.00 -2.25
CA VAL A 193 2.00 -15.92 -2.54
C VAL A 193 1.35 -17.28 -2.78
N ARG A 194 2.14 -18.35 -2.95
CA ARG A 194 1.67 -19.73 -3.02
C ARG A 194 1.66 -20.44 -1.67
N SER A 195 2.33 -19.92 -0.65
CA SER A 195 2.42 -20.60 0.64
C SER A 195 1.11 -20.53 1.41
N ASP A 196 0.61 -19.30 1.62
CA ASP A 196 -0.61 -19.02 2.36
C ASP A 196 -1.04 -17.56 2.14
N PHE A 197 -2.32 -17.28 2.41
CA PHE A 197 -2.93 -15.96 2.22
C PHE A 197 -2.19 -14.86 3.01
N ALA A 198 -1.93 -15.10 4.29
CA ALA A 198 -1.38 -14.08 5.18
C ALA A 198 0.05 -13.70 4.82
N SER A 199 0.92 -14.68 4.54
CA SER A 199 2.28 -14.42 4.04
C SER A 199 2.28 -13.63 2.73
N GLY A 200 1.37 -13.98 1.81
CA GLY A 200 1.18 -13.25 0.56
C GLY A 200 0.78 -11.79 0.78
N LEU A 201 -0.23 -11.56 1.62
CA LEU A 201 -0.70 -10.21 1.97
C LEU A 201 0.41 -9.38 2.64
N GLY A 202 1.19 -9.98 3.53
CA GLY A 202 2.34 -9.33 4.14
C GLY A 202 3.40 -8.89 3.12
N ALA A 203 3.70 -9.72 2.12
CA ALA A 203 4.65 -9.38 1.06
C ALA A 203 4.13 -8.28 0.13
N LEU A 204 2.81 -8.24 -0.12
CA LEU A 204 2.15 -7.15 -0.85
C LEU A 204 2.26 -5.84 -0.07
N TYR A 205 1.90 -5.84 1.22
CA TYR A 205 2.02 -4.69 2.09
C TYR A 205 3.45 -4.13 2.12
N ALA A 206 4.47 -5.00 2.26
CA ALA A 206 5.88 -4.59 2.29
C ALA A 206 6.35 -3.89 1.00
N TYR A 207 5.72 -4.21 -0.14
CA TYR A 207 5.95 -3.50 -1.39
C TYR A 207 5.24 -2.16 -1.39
N GLU A 208 3.91 -2.17 -1.27
CA GLU A 208 3.04 -0.99 -1.45
C GLU A 208 3.36 0.13 -0.46
N ARG A 209 3.71 -0.20 0.80
CA ARG A 209 3.95 0.80 1.85
C ARG A 209 5.09 1.79 1.59
N GLN A 210 6.01 1.46 0.69
CA GLN A 210 7.19 2.30 0.38
C GLN A 210 7.14 2.85 -1.04
N THR A 211 6.24 2.36 -1.89
CA THR A 211 6.17 2.74 -3.29
C THR A 211 5.88 4.23 -3.49
N PRO A 212 5.05 4.93 -2.68
CA PRO A 212 4.85 6.37 -2.83
C PRO A 212 6.14 7.18 -2.68
N GLU A 213 6.88 6.94 -1.58
CA GLU A 213 8.11 7.66 -1.27
C GLU A 213 9.22 7.32 -2.27
N VAL A 214 9.35 6.03 -2.63
CA VAL A 214 10.30 5.56 -3.63
C VAL A 214 10.00 6.16 -4.99
N SER A 215 8.73 6.23 -5.40
CA SER A 215 8.32 6.81 -6.69
C SER A 215 8.62 8.31 -6.75
N LYS A 216 8.37 9.04 -5.66
CA LYS A 216 8.75 10.44 -5.54
C LYS A 216 10.27 10.65 -5.69
N SER A 217 11.05 9.89 -4.93
CA SER A 217 12.53 9.91 -5.00
C SER A 217 13.03 9.56 -6.42
N LYS A 218 12.39 8.59 -7.10
CA LYS A 218 12.70 8.25 -8.49
C LYS A 218 12.48 9.42 -9.44
N ILE A 219 11.31 10.06 -9.39
CA ILE A 219 10.98 11.22 -10.23
C ILE A 219 11.97 12.36 -10.00
N GLU A 220 12.28 12.68 -8.75
CA GLU A 220 13.21 13.76 -8.40
C GLU A 220 14.62 13.47 -8.95
N GLY A 221 15.11 12.25 -8.78
CA GLY A 221 16.42 11.82 -9.30
C GLY A 221 16.48 11.86 -10.84
N LEU A 222 15.46 11.33 -11.52
CA LEU A 222 15.35 11.31 -12.98
C LEU A 222 15.38 12.71 -13.60
N LYS A 223 14.58 13.63 -13.03
CA LYS A 223 14.52 15.02 -13.48
C LYS A 223 15.83 15.76 -13.25
N LYS A 224 16.44 15.56 -12.08
CA LYS A 224 17.61 16.33 -11.65
C LYS A 224 18.91 15.86 -12.30
N HIS A 225 19.08 14.55 -12.49
CA HIS A 225 20.37 13.96 -12.85
C HIS A 225 20.41 13.32 -14.24
N TYR A 226 19.25 12.93 -14.80
CA TYR A 226 19.20 12.12 -16.02
C TYR A 226 18.42 12.77 -17.17
N SER A 227 17.95 14.01 -17.00
CA SER A 227 17.16 14.75 -18.00
C SER A 227 15.86 14.06 -18.43
N ILE A 228 15.33 13.14 -17.62
CA ILE A 228 14.05 12.48 -17.86
C ILE A 228 12.99 13.25 -17.07
N SER A 229 12.17 14.00 -17.79
CA SER A 229 11.17 14.90 -17.20
C SER A 229 9.83 14.89 -17.92
N ASP A 230 9.71 14.16 -19.01
CA ASP A 230 8.46 14.04 -19.75
C ASP A 230 7.44 13.19 -18.98
N GLU A 231 6.16 13.56 -19.12
CA GLU A 231 5.06 12.92 -18.41
C GLU A 231 4.94 11.44 -18.77
N ARG A 232 5.14 11.09 -20.05
CA ARG A 232 4.99 9.71 -20.55
C ARG A 232 5.97 8.75 -19.88
N SER A 233 7.23 9.14 -19.72
CA SER A 233 8.26 8.29 -19.10
C SER A 233 8.12 8.22 -17.57
N LEU A 234 7.51 9.23 -16.95
CA LEU A 234 7.36 9.30 -15.50
C LEU A 234 6.01 8.79 -14.99
N GLN A 235 5.06 8.52 -15.89
CA GLN A 235 3.67 8.18 -15.56
C GLN A 235 3.55 7.01 -14.59
N PHE A 236 4.37 5.96 -14.74
CA PHE A 236 4.41 4.83 -13.80
C PHE A 236 4.62 5.32 -12.36
N PHE A 237 5.60 6.18 -12.11
CA PHE A 237 5.89 6.68 -10.77
C PHE A 237 4.82 7.66 -10.29
N THR A 238 4.24 8.45 -11.19
CA THR A 238 3.19 9.41 -10.83
C THR A 238 1.92 8.72 -10.34
N VAL A 239 1.50 7.59 -10.95
CA VAL A 239 0.34 6.84 -10.47
C VAL A 239 0.61 6.19 -9.11
N HIS A 240 1.79 5.61 -8.90
CA HIS A 240 2.17 4.98 -7.63
C HIS A 240 2.46 5.99 -6.50
N MET A 241 2.72 7.26 -6.81
CA MET A 241 2.81 8.31 -5.79
C MET A 241 1.47 8.60 -5.08
N HIS A 242 0.34 8.30 -5.73
CA HIS A 242 -0.98 8.63 -5.24
C HIS A 242 -1.85 7.40 -4.96
N ALA A 243 -1.80 6.38 -5.82
CA ALA A 243 -2.60 5.16 -5.69
C ALA A 243 -2.19 4.33 -4.46
N ASP A 244 -0.88 4.24 -4.19
CA ASP A 244 -0.39 3.29 -3.19
C ASP A 244 -0.52 3.76 -1.74
N GLU A 245 -0.81 5.04 -1.50
CA GLU A 245 -1.20 5.49 -0.15
C GLU A 245 -2.47 4.75 0.30
N TRP A 246 -3.46 4.64 -0.59
CA TRP A 246 -4.71 3.93 -0.32
C TRP A 246 -4.50 2.41 -0.25
N HIS A 247 -3.74 1.82 -1.18
CA HIS A 247 -3.46 0.38 -1.16
C HIS A 247 -2.73 -0.06 0.10
N SER A 248 -1.74 0.73 0.56
CA SER A 248 -1.01 0.41 1.79
C SER A 248 -1.91 0.43 3.03
N GLU A 249 -2.87 1.36 3.10
CA GLU A 249 -3.85 1.45 4.18
C GLU A 249 -4.83 0.26 4.14
N GLU A 250 -5.35 -0.07 2.97
CA GLU A 250 -6.24 -1.23 2.80
C GLU A 250 -5.52 -2.55 3.16
N CYS A 251 -4.29 -2.75 2.69
CA CYS A 251 -3.48 -3.91 3.06
C CYS A 251 -3.18 -3.96 4.56
N ALA A 252 -2.90 -2.82 5.20
CA ALA A 252 -2.71 -2.76 6.65
C ALA A 252 -4.00 -3.15 7.41
N ASN A 253 -5.16 -2.67 6.96
CA ASN A 253 -6.46 -3.01 7.52
C ASN A 253 -6.77 -4.51 7.34
N LEU A 254 -6.48 -5.07 6.17
CA LEU A 254 -6.64 -6.50 5.92
C LEU A 254 -5.76 -7.35 6.85
N ILE A 255 -4.51 -6.94 7.09
CA ILE A 255 -3.59 -7.63 8.01
C ILE A 255 -4.06 -7.49 9.46
N ALA A 256 -4.57 -6.31 9.83
CA ALA A 256 -5.09 -6.03 11.16
C ALA A 256 -6.28 -6.93 11.53
N ASP A 257 -7.13 -7.26 10.56
CA ASP A 257 -8.30 -8.13 10.73
C ASP A 257 -7.94 -9.63 10.83
N LEU A 258 -6.68 -10.01 10.60
CA LEU A 258 -6.22 -11.40 10.71
C LEU A 258 -6.10 -11.86 12.16
N SER A 259 -6.14 -13.19 12.36
CA SER A 259 -5.78 -13.79 13.65
C SER A 259 -4.30 -13.55 14.00
N GLU A 260 -3.93 -13.62 15.29
CA GLU A 260 -2.52 -13.44 15.72
C GLU A 260 -1.54 -14.38 14.98
N GLU A 261 -1.94 -15.63 14.74
CA GLU A 261 -1.13 -16.60 14.00
C GLU A 261 -0.90 -16.15 12.55
N GLU A 262 -1.96 -15.65 11.91
CA GLU A 262 -1.89 -15.13 10.54
C GLU A 262 -1.14 -13.79 10.47
N GLN A 263 -1.26 -12.92 11.48
CA GLN A 263 -0.45 -11.71 11.59
C GLN A 263 1.05 -12.03 11.67
N GLU A 264 1.46 -13.06 12.42
CA GLU A 264 2.85 -13.52 12.43
C GLU A 264 3.29 -14.03 11.05
N LYS A 265 2.45 -14.80 10.34
CA LYS A 265 2.72 -15.22 8.95
C LYS A 265 2.85 -14.02 8.01
N ALA A 266 1.96 -13.03 8.11
CA ALA A 266 2.04 -11.79 7.36
C ALA A 266 3.34 -11.04 7.64
N MET A 267 3.77 -10.93 8.90
CA MET A 267 5.05 -10.34 9.24
C MET A 267 6.24 -11.10 8.63
N GLN A 268 6.20 -12.44 8.59
CA GLN A 268 7.24 -13.25 7.96
C GLN A 268 7.27 -13.08 6.44
N GLY A 269 6.11 -13.10 5.80
CA GLY A 269 5.95 -12.82 4.37
C GLY A 269 6.45 -11.44 3.99
N ALA A 270 6.08 -10.41 4.77
CA ALA A 270 6.53 -9.03 4.60
C ALA A 270 8.05 -8.90 4.65
N LYS A 271 8.68 -9.48 5.70
CA LYS A 271 10.15 -9.48 5.82
C LYS A 271 10.82 -10.22 4.66
N LYS A 272 10.26 -11.35 4.21
CA LYS A 272 10.82 -12.10 3.10
C LYS A 272 10.70 -11.31 1.79
N GLY A 273 9.56 -10.68 1.52
CA GLY A 273 9.36 -9.77 0.38
C GLY A 273 10.35 -8.61 0.38
N ALA A 274 10.48 -7.91 1.52
CA ALA A 274 11.43 -6.80 1.67
C ALA A 274 12.89 -7.24 1.44
N LYS A 275 13.30 -8.41 1.95
CA LYS A 275 14.64 -8.97 1.70
C LYS A 275 14.88 -9.32 0.23
N LEU A 276 13.87 -9.82 -0.48
CA LEU A 276 13.98 -10.12 -1.91
C LEU A 276 14.17 -8.83 -2.71
N LEU A 277 13.42 -7.77 -2.39
CA LEU A 277 13.60 -6.46 -3.01
C LEU A 277 15.00 -5.87 -2.73
N TRP A 278 15.50 -6.01 -1.50
CA TRP A 278 16.86 -5.61 -1.15
C TRP A 278 17.91 -6.41 -1.91
N GLY A 279 17.81 -7.74 -1.95
CA GLY A 279 18.73 -8.59 -2.69
C GLY A 279 18.74 -8.31 -4.19
N PHE A 280 17.58 -7.93 -4.76
CA PHE A 280 17.53 -7.41 -6.12
C PHE A 280 18.40 -6.15 -6.30
N LEU A 281 18.32 -5.20 -5.37
CA LEU A 281 19.13 -3.99 -5.43
C LEU A 281 20.63 -4.25 -5.19
N ASP A 282 20.99 -5.25 -4.38
CA ASP A 282 22.39 -5.72 -4.27
C ASP A 282 22.91 -6.18 -5.63
N GLY A 283 22.11 -6.98 -6.36
CA GLY A 283 22.43 -7.41 -7.72
C GLY A 283 22.59 -6.22 -8.68
N MET A 284 21.70 -5.23 -8.60
CA MET A 284 21.79 -4.01 -9.41
C MET A 284 23.03 -3.17 -9.09
N MET A 285 23.38 -3.05 -7.81
CA MET A 285 24.59 -2.35 -7.39
C MET A 285 25.84 -3.04 -7.92
N ASN A 286 25.92 -4.37 -7.80
CA ASN A 286 27.03 -5.15 -8.33
C ASN A 286 27.15 -5.03 -9.86
N ALA A 287 26.04 -5.13 -10.58
CA ALA A 287 26.02 -4.96 -12.04
C ALA A 287 26.46 -3.54 -12.46
N SER A 288 26.18 -2.52 -11.65
CA SER A 288 26.58 -1.14 -11.92
C SER A 288 28.07 -0.86 -11.73
N MET A 289 28.79 -1.69 -10.97
CA MET A 289 30.23 -1.55 -10.69
C MET A 289 31.14 -2.35 -11.63
N CYS A 290 30.59 -3.28 -12.42
CA CYS A 290 31.37 -4.15 -13.32
C CYS A 290 31.71 -3.53 -14.68
N HIS A 291 31.44 -2.23 -14.86
CA HIS A 291 31.70 -1.48 -16.09
C HIS A 291 32.36 -0.14 -15.77
#